data_AF-A0A958PXR0-F1
#
_entry.id   AF-A0A958PXR0-F1
#
_cell.length_a   1.000
_cell.length_b   1.000
_cell.length_c   1.000
_cell.angle_alpha   90.00
_cell.angle_beta   90.00
_cell.angle_gamma   90.00
#
_symmetry.space_group_name_H-M   'P 1'
#
loop_
_entity.id
_entity.type
_entity.pdbx_description
1 polymer ?
#
loop_
_entity_poly.entity_id
_entity_poly.type
_entity_poly.pdbx_seq_one_letter_code
_entity_poly.pdbx_strand_id
1 'polypeptide(L)' 'ESVKERIRALVSAENPKKPLSDQAIVNQLRSEGIDIARRTVAKYREMMNILSSSRRKRVF' A
#
# COMPACT_ATOMS: atom_id res chain seq x y z
N GLU A 1 -15.95 -0.99 -5.26
CA GLU A 1 -14.87 -0.45 -4.39
C GLU A 1 -13.70 -1.45 -4.25
N SER A 2 -13.15 -2.00 -5.35
CA SER A 2 -12.23 -3.16 -5.28
C SER A 2 -10.76 -2.81 -4.96
N VAL A 3 -10.26 -1.68 -5.46
CA VAL A 3 -8.83 -1.34 -5.34
C VAL A 3 -8.44 -0.90 -3.92
N LYS A 4 -9.29 -0.12 -3.24
CA LYS A 4 -9.01 0.35 -1.87
C LYS A 4 -8.97 -0.82 -0.88
N GLU A 5 -9.91 -1.75 -1.01
CA GLU A 5 -9.92 -2.99 -0.21
C GLU A 5 -8.66 -3.82 -0.45
N ARG A 6 -8.22 -3.94 -1.69
CA ARG A 6 -6.98 -4.65 -2.02
C ARG A 6 -5.76 -3.98 -1.41
N ILE A 7 -5.64 -2.66 -1.51
CA ILE A 7 -4.56 -1.89 -0.86
C ILE A 7 -4.59 -2.12 0.66
N ARG A 8 -5.78 -2.10 1.28
CA ARG A 8 -5.93 -2.36 2.72
C ARG A 8 -5.48 -3.78 3.08
N ALA A 9 -5.88 -4.79 2.31
CA ALA A 9 -5.46 -6.18 2.54
C ALA A 9 -3.94 -6.34 2.44
N LEU A 10 -3.31 -5.74 1.41
CA LEU A 10 -1.86 -5.76 1.25
C LEU A 10 -1.13 -5.07 2.41
N VAL A 11 -1.66 -3.94 2.87
CA VAL A 11 -1.15 -3.22 4.03
C VAL A 11 -1.32 -4.04 5.31
N SER A 12 -2.47 -4.69 5.52
CA SER A 12 -2.73 -5.50 6.70
C SER A 12 -1.87 -6.76 6.76
N ALA A 13 -1.51 -7.33 5.59
CA ALA A 13 -0.62 -8.48 5.48
C ALA A 13 0.87 -8.11 5.40
N GLU A 14 1.22 -6.82 5.47
CA GLU A 14 2.61 -6.39 5.31
C GLU A 14 3.49 -6.75 6.50
N ASN A 15 4.79 -6.89 6.25
CA ASN A 15 5.77 -7.05 7.33
C ASN A 15 6.00 -5.70 8.04
N PRO A 16 5.72 -5.56 9.35
CA PRO A 16 5.91 -4.30 10.08
C PRO A 16 7.38 -3.81 10.14
N LYS A 17 8.35 -4.72 9.97
CA LYS A 17 9.79 -4.39 9.89
C LYS A 17 10.18 -3.86 8.50
N LYS A 18 9.40 -4.19 7.47
CA LYS A 18 9.59 -3.79 6.07
C LYS A 18 8.24 -3.42 5.43
N PRO A 19 7.61 -2.32 5.87
CA PRO A 19 6.30 -1.92 5.37
C PRO A 19 6.36 -1.65 3.85
N LEU A 20 5.27 -1.96 3.15
CA LEU A 20 5.21 -1.80 1.71
C LEU A 20 5.18 -0.32 1.33
N SER A 21 6.10 0.07 0.46
CA SER A 21 6.07 1.37 -0.20
C SER A 21 4.91 1.42 -1.19
N ASP A 22 4.49 2.62 -1.58
CA ASP A 22 3.43 2.78 -2.58
C ASP A 22 3.81 2.12 -3.91
N GLN A 23 5.11 2.14 -4.25
CA GLN A 23 5.61 1.47 -5.45
C GLN A 23 5.51 -0.06 -5.35
N ALA A 24 5.78 -0.63 -4.17
CA ALA A 24 5.63 -2.07 -3.95
C ALA A 24 4.16 -2.49 -4.05
N ILE A 25 3.25 -1.68 -3.51
CA ILE A 25 1.80 -1.91 -3.63
C ILE A 25 1.36 -1.85 -5.10
N VAL A 26 1.84 -0.87 -5.88
CA VAL A 26 1.57 -0.81 -7.33
C VAL A 26 2.04 -2.09 -8.04
N ASN A 27 3.26 -2.55 -7.76
CA ASN A 27 3.80 -3.74 -8.40
C ASN A 27 2.98 -4.99 -8.05
N GLN A 28 2.52 -5.11 -6.81
CA GLN A 28 1.67 -6.20 -6.36
C GLN A 28 0.26 -6.14 -6.96
N LEU A 29 -0.30 -4.94 -7.14
CA LEU A 29 -1.58 -4.77 -7.82
C LEU A 29 -1.46 -5.09 -9.32
N ARG A 30 -0.34 -4.72 -9.95
CA ARG A 30 -0.06 -5.06 -11.35
C ARG A 30 0.05 -6.56 -11.57
N SER A 31 0.67 -7.30 -10.66
CA SER A 31 0.74 -8.77 -10.77
C SER A 31 -0.64 -9.43 -10.64
N GLU A 32 -1.61 -8.74 -10.03
CA GLU A 32 -3.01 -9.15 -9.93
C GLU A 32 -3.87 -8.65 -11.11
N GLY A 33 -3.26 -8.00 -12.11
CA GLY A 33 -3.95 -7.46 -13.29
C GLY A 33 -4.56 -6.06 -13.08
N ILE A 34 -4.25 -5.39 -11.96
CA ILE A 34 -4.73 -4.04 -11.65
C ILE A 34 -3.61 -3.04 -11.95
N ASP A 35 -3.70 -2.35 -13.09
CA ASP A 35 -2.79 -1.24 -13.38
C ASP A 35 -3.27 0.05 -12.74
N ILE A 36 -2.45 0.61 -11.85
CA ILE A 36 -2.73 1.83 -11.12
C ILE A 36 -1.45 2.63 -10.90
N ALA A 37 -1.54 3.94 -11.04
CA ALA A 37 -0.40 4.82 -10.80
C ALA A 37 -0.07 4.93 -9.30
N ARG A 38 1.23 5.06 -8.98
CA ARG A 38 1.72 5.28 -7.60
C ARG A 38 1.02 6.43 -6.89
N ARG A 39 0.78 7.55 -7.60
CA ARG A 39 0.09 8.73 -7.03
C ARG A 39 -1.34 8.41 -6.59
N THR A 40 -2.05 7.54 -7.33
CA THR A 40 -3.40 7.10 -6.98
C THR A 40 -3.38 6.21 -5.74
N VAL A 41 -2.40 5.31 -5.63
CA VAL A 41 -2.19 4.50 -4.41
C VAL A 41 -1.92 5.38 -3.20
N ALA A 42 -1.06 6.41 -3.34
CA ALA A 42 -0.78 7.35 -2.25
C ALA A 42 -2.06 8.11 -1.82
N LYS A 43 -2.84 8.62 -2.77
CA LYS A 43 -4.13 9.28 -2.50
C LYS A 43 -5.10 8.34 -1.76
N TYR A 44 -5.18 7.07 -2.16
CA TYR A 44 -6.04 6.09 -1.48
C TYR A 44 -5.53 5.72 -0.09
N ARG A 45 -4.22 5.65 0.13
CA ARG A 45 -3.65 5.47 1.48
C ARG A 45 -4.01 6.62 2.41
N GLU A 46 -3.87 7.85 1.94
CA GLU A 46 -4.23 9.06 2.71
C GLU A 46 -5.71 9.05 3.09
N MET A 47 -6.60 8.75 2.13
CA MET A 47 -8.04 8.61 2.39
C MET A 47 -8.38 7.53 3.42
N MET A 48 -7.56 6.49 3.53
CA MET A 48 -7.71 5.42 4.51
C MET A 48 -6.95 5.68 5.83
N ASN A 49 -6.38 6.88 6.02
CA ASN A 49 -5.53 7.26 7.15
C ASN A 49 -4.31 6.33 7.36
N ILE A 50 -3.83 5.71 6.28
CA ILE A 50 -2.66 4.84 6.32
C ILE A 50 -1.41 5.71 6.14
N LEU A 51 -0.65 5.87 7.22
CA LEU A 51 0.63 6.60 7.21
C LEU A 51 1.61 6.01 6.19
N SER A 52 2.55 6.83 5.71
CA SER A 52 3.59 6.39 4.78
C SER A 52 4.41 5.21 5.31
N SER A 53 4.98 4.41 4.42
CA SER A 53 5.82 3.26 4.79
C SER A 53 6.94 3.65 5.75
N SER A 54 7.57 4.81 5.55
CA SER A 54 8.63 5.34 6.42
C SER A 54 8.18 5.51 7.88
N ARG A 55 6.94 5.98 8.11
CA ARG A 55 6.38 6.17 9.46
C ARG A 55 5.88 4.87 10.11
N ARG A 56 5.65 3.82 9.32
CA ARG A 56 5.18 2.51 9.82
C ARG A 56 6.31 1.52 10.08
N LYS A 57 7.55 1.85 9.67
CA LYS A 57 8.71 0.99 9.88
C LYS A 57 9.02 0.97 11.37
N ARG A 58 8.80 -0.17 12.04
CA ARG A 58 9.22 -0.35 13.44
C ARG A 58 10.74 -0.55 13.46
N VAL A 59 11.45 0.40 14.05
CA VAL A 59 12.91 0.36 14.23
C VAL A 59 13.18 -0.09 15.67
N PHE A 60 13.01 -1.39 15.93
CA PHE A 60 13.37 -2.04 17.19
C PHE A 60 13.82 -3.47 16.91
#